data_AF-A0A6P5A454-F1
#
_entry.id   AF-A0A6P5A454-F1
#
_cell.length_a   1.000
_cell.length_b   1.000
_cell.length_c   1.000
_cell.angle_alpha   90.00
_cell.angle_beta   90.00
_cell.angle_gamma   90.00
#
_symmetry.space_group_name_H-M   'P 1'
#
loop_
_entity.id
_entity.type
_entity.pdbx_description
1 polymer ?
#
loop_
_entity_poly.entity_id
_entity_poly.type
_entity_poly.pdbx_seq_one_letter_code
_entity_poly.pdbx_strand_id
1 'polypeptide(L)'
;MENLSVASPDGEAAGMEEKDGPGVGGNHAASPTPPPPDPPSFPDDPAAGLNLQDLEDDDMQADEEQLKMVAGLAAFQLESKIFSLVLPKSLIHPYISPRTIKDMENIINKFNKPESKEKLEGAAEKWEDLKTELDFTRSHDQVIQTLKSDYLHVHNPLKVMAKVHQRCSEAEVRQALRARLPDRLRQTGEDILVMMGKLDLIPS
;
A
#
# COMPACT_ATOMS: atom_id res chain seq x y z
N MET A 1 -30.95 -27.24 -32.92
CA MET A 1 -31.66 -26.19 -33.67
C MET A 1 -31.28 -24.89 -33.00
N GLU A 2 -30.25 -24.23 -33.56
CA GLU A 2 -30.39 -23.00 -34.37
C GLU A 2 -30.39 -21.77 -33.45
N ASN A 3 -29.68 -20.66 -33.65
CA ASN A 3 -28.64 -20.18 -34.57
C ASN A 3 -27.96 -19.02 -33.81
N LEU A 4 -26.63 -18.90 -33.76
CA LEU A 4 -25.87 -17.87 -34.49
C LEU A 4 -26.64 -16.59 -34.84
N SER A 5 -26.22 -15.44 -34.30
CA SER A 5 -26.02 -14.22 -35.12
C SER A 5 -25.20 -13.16 -34.38
N VAL A 6 -24.03 -12.93 -34.97
CA VAL A 6 -23.18 -11.74 -34.93
C VAL A 6 -23.92 -10.52 -35.50
N ALA A 7 -23.62 -9.32 -34.97
CA ALA A 7 -23.67 -8.10 -35.76
C ALA A 7 -22.76 -7.02 -35.13
N SER A 8 -21.57 -6.85 -35.69
CA SER A 8 -20.87 -5.57 -35.75
C SER A 8 -21.54 -4.67 -36.78
N PRO A 9 -21.31 -3.35 -36.72
CA PRO A 9 -21.23 -2.57 -37.94
C PRO A 9 -19.90 -1.81 -38.06
N ASP A 10 -19.22 -2.05 -39.19
CA ASP A 10 -18.47 -1.08 -40.01
C ASP A 10 -19.15 0.32 -39.97
N GLY A 11 -18.44 1.45 -39.98
CA GLY A 11 -17.35 1.82 -40.86
C GLY A 11 -17.89 2.94 -41.78
N GLU A 12 -17.38 4.17 -41.63
CA GLU A 12 -17.65 5.23 -42.60
C GLU A 12 -16.44 6.18 -42.69
N ALA A 13 -15.93 6.31 -43.90
CA ALA A 13 -14.88 7.20 -44.33
C ALA A 13 -15.49 8.20 -45.32
N ALA A 14 -15.01 9.45 -45.34
CA ALA A 14 -14.73 10.25 -46.56
C ALA A 14 -14.76 11.78 -46.30
N GLY A 15 -14.01 12.50 -47.14
CA GLY A 15 -13.99 13.96 -47.29
C GLY A 15 -12.59 14.50 -47.04
N MET A 16 -11.64 14.59 -48.00
CA MET A 16 -11.69 15.15 -49.36
C MET A 16 -12.30 16.55 -49.41
N GLU A 17 -11.44 17.57 -49.33
CA GLU A 17 -11.70 18.85 -50.00
C GLU A 17 -10.41 19.34 -50.69
N GLU A 18 -10.48 19.29 -52.00
CA GLU A 18 -9.53 19.78 -53.00
C GLU A 18 -10.02 21.17 -53.43
N LYS A 19 -9.14 22.17 -53.52
CA LYS A 19 -9.43 23.41 -54.25
C LYS A 19 -8.22 23.90 -55.05
N ASP A 20 -8.45 23.98 -56.35
CA ASP A 20 -7.65 24.51 -57.45
C ASP A 20 -7.21 25.98 -57.35
N GLY A 21 -5.93 26.20 -57.73
CA GLY A 21 -5.45 27.12 -58.79
C GLY A 21 -5.55 28.65 -58.62
N PRO A 22 -4.96 29.47 -59.52
CA PRO A 22 -4.09 29.15 -60.66
C PRO A 22 -2.84 30.07 -60.87
N GLY A 23 -1.87 29.59 -61.66
CA GLY A 23 -1.37 30.34 -62.84
C GLY A 23 -0.08 31.19 -62.78
N VAL A 24 0.72 31.03 -63.85
CA VAL A 24 1.76 31.93 -64.42
C VAL A 24 3.10 31.92 -63.68
N GLY A 25 4.29 31.70 -64.24
CA GLY A 25 4.82 31.71 -65.60
C GLY A 25 6.24 32.31 -65.52
N GLY A 26 7.21 31.80 -66.28
CA GLY A 26 8.43 32.56 -66.61
C GLY A 26 9.79 32.02 -66.12
N ASN A 27 10.57 31.59 -67.11
CA ASN A 27 11.99 31.87 -67.33
C ASN A 27 13.08 31.42 -66.34
N HIS A 28 13.86 30.47 -66.86
CA HIS A 28 15.29 30.27 -66.68
C HIS A 28 16.11 31.48 -66.19
N ALA A 29 16.76 31.33 -65.05
CA ALA A 29 18.03 31.94 -64.72
C ALA A 29 18.82 30.96 -63.85
N ALA A 30 20.03 30.59 -64.29
CA ALA A 30 20.94 29.75 -63.53
C ALA A 30 21.43 30.53 -62.29
N SER A 31 21.10 30.00 -61.10
CA SER A 31 21.63 30.48 -59.83
C SER A 31 22.72 29.51 -59.34
N PRO A 32 23.80 30.01 -58.74
CA PRO A 32 24.91 29.19 -58.25
C PRO A 32 24.41 28.27 -57.12
N THR A 33 24.83 27.01 -57.17
CA THR A 33 24.62 26.03 -56.10
C THR A 33 25.07 26.63 -54.76
N PRO A 34 24.22 26.62 -53.71
CA PRO A 34 24.66 27.00 -52.37
C PRO A 34 25.76 26.04 -51.90
N PRO A 35 26.72 26.50 -51.06
CA PRO A 35 27.64 25.59 -50.40
C PRO A 35 26.84 24.54 -49.61
N PRO A 36 27.37 23.31 -49.44
CA PRO A 36 26.70 22.29 -48.65
C PRO A 36 26.39 22.85 -47.25
N PRO A 37 25.24 22.51 -46.66
CA PRO A 37 24.95 22.89 -45.28
C PRO A 37 26.07 22.39 -44.38
N ASP A 38 26.44 23.20 -43.39
CA ASP A 38 27.35 22.77 -42.33
C ASP A 38 26.87 21.41 -41.79
N PRO A 39 27.80 20.47 -41.48
CA PRO A 39 27.41 19.24 -40.83
C PRO A 39 26.57 19.60 -39.60
N PRO A 40 25.49 18.86 -39.30
CA PRO A 40 24.65 19.18 -38.16
C PRO A 40 25.57 19.34 -36.96
N SER A 41 25.56 20.53 -36.36
CA SER A 41 26.19 20.74 -35.06
C SER A 41 25.58 19.69 -34.16
N PHE A 42 26.35 18.65 -33.86
CA PHE A 42 25.98 17.70 -32.84
C PHE A 42 25.69 18.56 -31.61
N PRO A 43 24.49 18.49 -31.02
CA PRO A 43 24.32 19.09 -29.72
C PRO A 43 25.41 18.47 -28.84
N ASP A 44 26.31 19.34 -28.35
CA ASP A 44 27.25 19.02 -27.29
C ASP A 44 26.50 18.18 -26.26
N ASP A 45 26.98 16.95 -26.10
CA ASP A 45 26.64 16.00 -25.04
C ASP A 45 25.23 16.17 -24.45
N PRO A 46 24.26 15.30 -24.76
CA PRO A 46 23.37 14.83 -23.72
C PRO A 46 24.24 14.00 -22.79
N ALA A 47 25.09 14.66 -22.00
CA ALA A 47 25.44 14.18 -20.69
C ALA A 47 24.09 13.88 -20.07
N ALA A 48 23.74 12.60 -20.11
CA ALA A 48 22.64 12.00 -19.40
C ALA A 48 22.88 12.34 -17.93
N GLY A 49 22.46 13.54 -17.55
CA GLY A 49 22.18 13.91 -16.20
C GLY A 49 20.98 13.08 -15.82
N LEU A 50 21.20 11.79 -15.59
CA LEU A 50 20.51 11.10 -14.52
C LEU A 50 20.77 11.99 -13.32
N ASN A 51 19.78 12.83 -13.04
CA ASN A 51 19.82 13.79 -11.96
C ASN A 51 19.95 12.94 -10.69
N LEU A 52 21.15 12.89 -10.10
CA LEU A 52 21.42 12.00 -8.96
C LEU A 52 20.40 12.22 -7.84
N GLN A 53 19.88 13.44 -7.71
CA GLN A 53 18.83 13.81 -6.76
C GLN A 53 17.51 13.06 -7.00
N ASP A 54 17.10 12.88 -8.26
CA ASP A 54 15.86 12.16 -8.59
C ASP A 54 16.00 10.65 -8.30
N LEU A 55 17.22 10.10 -8.37
CA LEU A 55 17.50 8.71 -8.02
C LEU A 55 17.57 8.48 -6.50
N GLU A 56 18.12 9.43 -5.74
CA GLU A 56 18.22 9.37 -4.27
C GLU A 56 16.84 9.53 -3.60
N ASP A 57 15.97 10.39 -4.15
CA ASP A 57 14.61 10.60 -3.64
C ASP A 57 13.72 9.36 -3.84
N ASP A 58 13.85 8.67 -4.98
CA ASP A 58 13.13 7.43 -5.28
C ASP A 58 13.51 6.30 -4.31
N ASP A 59 14.79 6.17 -3.97
CA ASP A 59 15.30 5.16 -3.03
C ASP A 59 14.87 5.46 -1.58
N MET A 60 14.97 6.73 -1.15
CA MET A 60 14.48 7.13 0.18
C MET A 60 12.97 6.89 0.34
N GLN A 61 12.18 7.19 -0.70
CA GLN A 61 10.75 6.92 -0.68
C GLN A 61 10.45 5.42 -0.61
N ALA A 62 11.20 4.59 -1.34
CA ALA A 62 11.04 3.14 -1.29
C ALA A 62 11.31 2.58 0.11
N ASP A 63 12.34 3.07 0.80
CA ASP A 63 12.67 2.70 2.18
C ASP A 63 11.57 3.13 3.16
N GLU A 64 11.03 4.33 3.02
CA GLU A 64 9.92 4.81 3.86
C GLU A 64 8.67 3.93 3.69
N GLU A 65 8.33 3.56 2.45
CA GLU A 65 7.20 2.67 2.16
C GLU A 65 7.42 1.26 2.73
N GLN A 66 8.65 0.76 2.69
CA GLN A 66 9.00 -0.51 3.30
C GLN A 66 8.79 -0.49 4.83
N LEU A 67 9.19 0.59 5.50
CA LEU A 67 8.97 0.72 6.94
C LEU A 67 7.47 0.83 7.29
N LYS A 68 6.68 1.56 6.50
CA LYS A 68 5.21 1.61 6.65
C LYS A 68 4.60 0.21 6.50
N MET A 69 5.04 -0.55 5.50
CA MET A 69 4.59 -1.92 5.25
C MET A 69 4.92 -2.84 6.45
N VAL A 70 6.17 -2.85 6.90
CA VAL A 70 6.62 -3.68 8.04
C VAL A 70 5.85 -3.36 9.31
N ALA A 71 5.75 -2.07 9.67
CA ALA A 71 5.05 -1.67 10.90
C ALA A 71 3.54 -1.97 10.83
N GLY A 72 2.93 -1.78 9.66
CA GLY A 72 1.54 -2.16 9.42
C GLY A 72 1.29 -3.65 9.56
N LEU A 73 2.11 -4.48 8.90
CA LEU A 73 2.02 -5.94 8.98
C LEU A 73 2.16 -6.42 10.43
N ALA A 74 3.10 -5.87 11.20
CA ALA A 74 3.25 -6.16 12.61
C ALA A 74 1.97 -5.87 13.41
N ALA A 75 1.37 -4.69 13.19
CA ALA A 75 0.10 -4.31 13.82
C ALA A 75 -1.06 -5.26 13.43
N PHE A 76 -1.19 -5.61 12.14
CA PHE A 76 -2.21 -6.55 11.67
C PHE A 76 -2.01 -7.96 12.24
N GLN A 77 -0.77 -8.44 12.33
CA GLN A 77 -0.45 -9.76 12.89
C GLN A 77 -0.82 -9.82 14.38
N LEU A 78 -0.42 -8.82 15.16
CA LEU A 78 -0.76 -8.74 16.58
C LEU A 78 -2.27 -8.72 16.79
N GLU A 79 -2.98 -7.86 16.07
CA GLU A 79 -4.43 -7.73 16.19
C GLU A 79 -5.15 -9.03 15.78
N SER A 80 -4.73 -9.65 14.67
CA SER A 80 -5.29 -10.94 14.22
C SER A 80 -5.05 -12.06 15.23
N LYS A 81 -3.88 -12.07 15.88
CA LYS A 81 -3.56 -13.03 16.94
C LYS A 81 -4.46 -12.83 18.15
N ILE A 82 -4.62 -11.58 18.61
CA ILE A 82 -5.55 -11.24 19.70
C ILE A 82 -6.96 -11.74 19.38
N PHE A 83 -7.47 -11.47 18.18
CA PHE A 83 -8.78 -11.95 17.75
C PHE A 83 -8.89 -13.47 17.82
N SER A 84 -7.86 -14.18 17.36
CA SER A 84 -7.85 -15.66 17.35
C SER A 84 -7.83 -16.29 18.74
N LEU A 85 -7.32 -15.58 19.75
CA LEU A 85 -7.27 -16.03 21.14
C LEU A 85 -8.59 -15.75 21.88
N VAL A 86 -9.25 -14.65 21.53
CA VAL A 86 -10.43 -14.16 22.25
C VAL A 86 -11.73 -14.65 21.63
N LEU A 87 -11.85 -14.57 20.30
CA LEU A 87 -13.07 -14.86 19.57
C LEU A 87 -13.11 -16.29 19.02
N PRO A 88 -14.31 -16.89 18.89
CA PRO A 88 -14.46 -18.13 18.15
C PRO A 88 -14.13 -17.91 16.66
N LYS A 89 -13.54 -18.93 16.03
CA LYS A 89 -13.13 -18.87 14.60
C LYS A 89 -14.27 -18.54 13.65
N SER A 90 -15.51 -18.89 14.00
CA SER A 90 -16.71 -18.57 13.21
C SER A 90 -16.99 -17.07 13.10
N LEU A 91 -16.47 -16.25 14.01
CA LEU A 91 -16.66 -14.79 14.00
C LEU A 91 -15.46 -14.03 13.43
N ILE A 92 -14.37 -14.73 13.11
CA ILE A 92 -13.18 -14.13 12.52
C ILE A 92 -13.26 -14.30 11.01
N HIS A 93 -13.79 -13.29 10.34
CA HIS A 93 -13.90 -13.23 8.90
C HIS A 93 -12.84 -12.26 8.33
N PRO A 94 -11.87 -12.76 7.53
CA PRO A 94 -10.70 -11.98 7.07
C PRO A 94 -10.99 -10.61 6.42
N TYR A 95 -12.21 -10.37 5.93
CA TYR A 95 -12.57 -9.15 5.20
C TYR A 95 -13.72 -8.35 5.84
N ILE A 96 -14.28 -8.85 6.93
CA ILE A 96 -15.56 -8.34 7.45
C ILE A 96 -15.44 -7.94 8.92
N SER A 97 -14.96 -8.83 9.79
CA SER A 97 -15.01 -8.60 11.23
C SER A 97 -14.15 -9.59 12.03
N PRO A 98 -13.63 -9.17 13.20
CA PRO A 98 -13.44 -7.77 13.63
C PRO A 98 -12.34 -7.07 12.81
N ARG A 99 -12.42 -5.74 12.66
CA ARG A 99 -11.41 -4.93 11.95
C ARG A 99 -10.51 -4.13 12.87
N THR A 100 -10.89 -4.01 14.15
CA THR A 100 -10.17 -3.31 15.20
C THR A 100 -10.43 -4.00 16.54
N ILE A 101 -9.56 -3.78 17.53
CA ILE A 101 -9.77 -4.25 18.91
C ILE A 101 -11.09 -3.72 19.46
N LYS A 102 -11.42 -2.46 19.16
CA LYS A 102 -12.71 -1.86 19.52
C LYS A 102 -13.91 -2.59 18.90
N ASP A 103 -13.82 -3.04 17.65
CA ASP A 103 -14.89 -3.83 17.03
C ASP A 103 -15.05 -5.18 17.71
N MET A 104 -13.95 -5.85 18.07
CA MET A 104 -13.97 -7.06 18.87
C MET A 104 -14.65 -6.83 20.23
N GLU A 105 -14.30 -5.77 20.94
CA GLU A 105 -14.94 -5.41 22.22
C GLU A 105 -16.44 -5.14 22.05
N ASN A 106 -16.85 -4.48 20.97
CA ASN A 106 -18.26 -4.26 20.67
C ASN A 106 -19.01 -5.57 20.40
N ILE A 107 -18.38 -6.52 19.70
CA ILE A 107 -18.91 -7.87 19.50
C ILE A 107 -19.09 -8.55 20.86
N ILE A 108 -18.03 -8.60 21.68
CA ILE A 108 -18.08 -9.21 23.03
C ILE A 108 -19.24 -8.61 23.85
N ASN A 109 -19.32 -7.29 23.91
CA ASN A 109 -20.35 -6.58 24.67
C ASN A 109 -21.77 -6.85 24.13
N LYS A 110 -21.94 -6.99 22.81
CA LYS A 110 -23.24 -7.31 22.20
C LYS A 110 -23.72 -8.70 22.59
N PHE A 111 -22.84 -9.69 22.55
CA PHE A 111 -23.20 -11.09 22.83
C PHE A 111 -23.17 -11.44 24.34
N ASN A 112 -22.60 -10.58 25.18
CA ASN A 112 -22.61 -10.76 26.64
C ASN A 112 -23.88 -10.20 27.32
N LYS A 113 -24.79 -9.56 26.57
CA LYS A 113 -26.08 -9.09 27.11
C LYS A 113 -26.99 -10.26 27.46
N PRO A 114 -27.81 -10.14 28.53
CA PRO A 114 -28.71 -11.21 28.97
C PRO A 114 -29.78 -11.58 27.92
N GLU A 115 -30.09 -10.67 27.00
CA GLU A 115 -31.07 -10.86 25.92
C GLU A 115 -30.49 -11.61 24.69
N SER A 116 -29.18 -11.82 24.65
CA SER A 116 -28.51 -12.47 23.53
C SER A 116 -28.73 -13.99 23.58
N LYS A 117 -29.35 -14.54 22.53
CA LYS A 117 -29.60 -15.99 22.38
C LYS A 117 -28.33 -16.81 22.25
N GLU A 118 -27.26 -16.19 21.75
CA GLU A 118 -25.95 -16.79 21.57
C GLU A 118 -24.97 -16.10 22.52
N LYS A 119 -24.26 -16.88 23.34
CA LYS A 119 -23.16 -16.37 24.17
C LYS A 119 -21.85 -16.71 23.49
N LEU A 120 -20.91 -15.76 23.48
CA LEU A 120 -19.54 -16.07 23.10
C LEU A 120 -18.89 -16.84 24.24
N GLU A 121 -18.38 -18.03 23.94
CA GLU A 121 -17.76 -18.94 24.92
C GLU A 121 -16.58 -18.28 25.66
N GLY A 122 -16.88 -17.66 26.80
CA GLY A 122 -15.91 -17.01 27.67
C GLY A 122 -15.12 -15.86 27.04
N ALA A 123 -15.57 -15.29 25.90
CA ALA A 123 -14.77 -14.30 25.17
C ALA A 123 -14.49 -13.02 25.99
N ALA A 124 -15.40 -12.64 26.89
CA ALA A 124 -15.17 -11.51 27.80
C ALA A 124 -14.05 -11.82 28.80
N GLU A 125 -14.08 -13.00 29.43
CA GLU A 125 -13.05 -13.45 30.38
C GLU A 125 -11.70 -13.61 29.69
N LYS A 126 -11.66 -14.30 28.54
CA LYS A 126 -10.45 -14.43 27.71
C LYS A 126 -9.84 -13.07 27.35
N TRP A 127 -10.67 -12.05 27.08
CA TRP A 127 -10.16 -10.72 26.76
C TRP A 127 -9.57 -10.02 27.98
N GLU A 128 -10.20 -10.10 29.16
CA GLU A 128 -9.64 -9.52 30.38
C GLU A 128 -8.35 -10.21 30.84
N ASP A 129 -8.30 -11.54 30.73
CA ASP A 129 -7.10 -12.32 31.02
C ASP A 129 -5.96 -11.94 30.07
N LEU A 130 -6.23 -11.88 28.77
CA LEU A 130 -5.24 -11.50 27.76
C LEU A 130 -4.77 -10.05 27.93
N LYS A 131 -5.66 -9.12 28.28
CA LYS A 131 -5.27 -7.74 28.59
C LYS A 131 -4.32 -7.67 29.77
N THR A 132 -4.54 -8.50 30.79
CA THR A 132 -3.68 -8.57 31.96
C THR A 132 -2.32 -9.19 31.60
N GLU A 133 -2.30 -10.29 30.85
CA GLU A 133 -1.07 -10.97 30.44
C GLU A 133 -0.17 -10.10 29.55
N LEU A 134 -0.78 -9.30 28.67
CA LEU A 134 -0.08 -8.41 27.74
C LEU A 134 0.16 -7.00 28.29
N ASP A 135 -0.31 -6.69 29.51
CA ASP A 135 -0.33 -5.32 30.05
C ASP A 135 -0.97 -4.34 29.05
N PHE A 136 -2.04 -4.77 28.39
CA PHE A 136 -2.64 -4.05 27.28
C PHE A 136 -3.34 -2.77 27.76
N THR A 137 -3.15 -1.67 27.03
CA THR A 137 -3.63 -0.33 27.41
C THR A 137 -4.22 0.38 26.21
N ARG A 138 -4.92 1.49 26.46
CA ARG A 138 -5.45 2.34 25.38
C ARG A 138 -4.35 2.92 24.48
N SER A 139 -3.14 3.14 25.01
CA SER A 139 -2.01 3.61 24.21
C SER A 139 -1.59 2.56 23.19
N HIS A 140 -1.66 1.28 23.53
CA HIS A 140 -1.38 0.17 22.60
C HIS A 140 -2.36 0.16 21.43
N ASP A 141 -3.67 0.32 21.68
CA ASP A 141 -4.67 0.47 20.62
C ASP A 141 -4.36 1.69 19.72
N GLN A 142 -3.99 2.84 20.32
CA GLN A 142 -3.60 4.02 19.55
C GLN A 142 -2.39 3.77 18.64
N VAL A 143 -1.37 3.05 19.13
CA VAL A 143 -0.21 2.66 18.32
C VAL A 143 -0.66 1.78 17.15
N ILE A 144 -1.43 0.72 17.41
CA ILE A 144 -1.94 -0.19 16.38
C ILE A 144 -2.71 0.57 15.30
N GLN A 145 -3.63 1.47 15.68
CA GLN A 145 -4.38 2.29 14.73
C GLN A 145 -3.48 3.22 13.90
N THR A 146 -2.46 3.82 14.53
CA THR A 146 -1.52 4.71 13.84
C THR A 146 -0.77 3.95 12.76
N LEU A 147 -0.23 2.77 13.10
CA LEU A 147 0.52 1.93 12.17
C LEU A 147 -0.33 1.39 11.02
N LYS A 148 -1.57 0.98 11.32
CA LYS A 148 -2.54 0.53 10.31
C LYS A 148 -2.93 1.68 9.37
N SER A 149 -3.10 2.88 9.89
CA SER A 149 -3.36 4.07 9.06
C SER A 149 -2.19 4.32 8.11
N ASP A 150 -0.96 4.32 8.59
CA ASP A 150 0.24 4.52 7.77
C ASP A 150 0.38 3.47 6.66
N TYR A 151 0.09 2.20 6.99
CA TYR A 151 0.09 1.09 6.04
C TYR A 151 -0.88 1.29 4.88
N LEU A 152 -2.08 1.82 5.15
CA LEU A 152 -3.10 2.06 4.13
C LEU A 152 -2.71 3.17 3.14
N HIS A 153 -1.69 3.96 3.46
CA HIS A 153 -1.15 5.02 2.59
C HIS A 153 0.15 4.60 1.88
N VAL A 154 0.50 3.31 1.86
CA VAL A 154 1.57 2.81 0.99
C VAL A 154 1.11 2.89 -0.47
N HIS A 155 1.83 3.61 -1.33
CA HIS A 155 1.35 3.90 -2.70
C HIS A 155 1.47 2.67 -3.61
N ASN A 156 2.51 1.86 -3.45
CA ASN A 156 2.69 0.64 -4.25
C ASN A 156 2.87 -0.61 -3.36
N PRO A 157 1.79 -1.07 -2.70
CA PRO A 157 1.88 -2.12 -1.70
C PRO A 157 2.38 -3.45 -2.29
N LEU A 158 2.09 -3.75 -3.57
CA LEU A 158 2.56 -4.98 -4.21
C LEU A 158 4.07 -4.97 -4.46
N LYS A 159 4.62 -3.85 -4.95
CA LYS A 159 6.08 -3.69 -5.14
C LYS A 159 6.82 -3.78 -3.81
N VAL A 160 6.27 -3.15 -2.77
CA VAL A 160 6.86 -3.15 -1.43
C VAL A 160 6.76 -4.54 -0.79
N MET A 161 5.61 -5.22 -0.90
CA MET A 161 5.45 -6.59 -0.39
C MET A 161 6.38 -7.60 -1.06
N ALA A 162 6.77 -7.39 -2.33
CA ALA A 162 7.75 -8.26 -2.98
C ALA A 162 9.15 -8.15 -2.35
N LYS A 163 9.46 -7.01 -1.70
CA LYS A 163 10.72 -6.79 -0.98
C LYS A 163 10.65 -7.18 0.49
N VAL A 164 9.47 -7.05 1.12
CA VAL A 164 9.24 -7.42 2.52
C VAL A 164 9.05 -8.92 2.64
N HIS A 165 9.93 -9.58 3.39
CA HIS A 165 9.79 -11.01 3.67
C HIS A 165 8.56 -11.25 4.56
N GLN A 166 7.83 -12.34 4.32
CA GLN A 166 6.61 -12.68 5.10
C GLN A 166 6.84 -12.81 6.62
N ARG A 167 8.11 -12.97 7.04
CA ARG A 167 8.52 -12.89 8.45
C ARG A 167 9.57 -11.81 8.61
N CYS A 168 9.16 -10.69 9.19
CA CYS A 168 10.08 -9.63 9.60
C CYS A 168 10.82 -10.08 10.87
N SER A 169 12.11 -9.78 10.94
CA SER A 169 12.90 -9.94 12.17
C SER A 169 12.50 -8.90 13.22
N GLU A 170 12.81 -9.19 14.48
CA GLU A 170 12.58 -8.24 15.57
C GLU A 170 13.28 -6.88 15.35
N ALA A 171 14.47 -6.90 14.78
CA ALA A 171 15.23 -5.70 14.45
C ALA A 171 14.51 -4.82 13.41
N GLU A 172 13.98 -5.43 12.35
CA GLU A 172 13.23 -4.73 11.30
C GLU A 172 11.94 -4.14 11.85
N VAL A 173 11.18 -4.90 12.65
CA VAL A 173 9.95 -4.41 13.27
C VAL A 173 10.26 -3.25 14.22
N ARG A 174 11.28 -3.38 15.07
CA ARG A 174 11.71 -2.30 15.98
C ARG A 174 12.11 -1.03 15.22
N GLN A 175 12.90 -1.17 14.16
CA GLN A 175 13.30 -0.03 13.32
C GLN A 175 12.07 0.65 12.71
N ALA A 176 11.14 -0.13 12.17
CA ALA A 176 9.91 0.39 11.58
C ALA A 176 9.06 1.12 12.63
N LEU A 177 8.87 0.55 13.82
CA LEU A 177 8.12 1.19 14.91
C LEU A 177 8.75 2.53 15.33
N ARG A 178 10.08 2.58 15.50
CA ARG A 178 10.79 3.82 15.88
C ARG A 178 10.70 4.92 14.82
N ALA A 179 10.71 4.52 13.54
CA ALA A 179 10.62 5.45 12.43
C ALA A 179 9.20 6.00 12.24
N ARG A 180 8.17 5.19 12.52
CA ARG A 180 6.76 5.58 12.26
C ARG A 180 6.07 6.23 13.45
N LEU A 181 6.48 5.90 14.68
CA LEU A 181 5.79 6.41 15.87
C LEU A 181 6.38 7.74 16.35
N PRO A 182 5.51 8.70 16.76
CA PRO A 182 5.96 9.92 17.41
C PRO A 182 6.63 9.59 18.75
N ASP A 183 7.54 10.46 19.22
CA ASP A 183 8.34 10.24 20.43
C ASP A 183 7.50 9.78 21.65
N ARG A 184 6.32 10.40 21.84
CA ARG A 184 5.40 10.07 22.93
C ARG A 184 4.84 8.64 22.90
N LEU A 185 4.85 7.98 21.74
CA LEU A 185 4.36 6.61 21.55
C LEU A 185 5.49 5.60 21.35
N ARG A 186 6.76 6.02 21.32
CA ARG A 186 7.89 5.11 21.07
C ARG A 186 8.03 4.02 22.11
N GLN A 187 7.88 4.36 23.39
CA GLN A 187 7.92 3.35 24.46
C GLN A 187 6.80 2.33 24.30
N THR A 188 5.57 2.79 24.05
CA THR A 188 4.42 1.93 23.74
C THR A 188 4.65 1.07 22.49
N GLY A 189 5.42 1.55 21.52
CA GLY A 189 5.89 0.75 20.38
C GLY A 189 6.85 -0.37 20.80
N GLU A 190 7.79 -0.12 21.71
CA GLU A 190 8.63 -1.19 22.26
C GLU A 190 7.79 -2.20 23.06
N ASP A 191 6.77 -1.76 23.79
CA ASP A 191 5.84 -2.64 24.51
C ASP A 191 5.06 -3.55 23.53
N ILE A 192 4.67 -3.03 22.35
CA ILE A 192 4.08 -3.83 21.25
C ILE A 192 5.04 -4.93 20.79
N LEU A 193 6.34 -4.62 20.66
CA LEU A 193 7.34 -5.61 20.27
C LEU A 193 7.46 -6.73 21.33
N VAL A 194 7.42 -6.38 22.62
CA VAL A 194 7.40 -7.34 23.73
C VAL A 194 6.14 -8.22 23.66
N MET A 195 4.96 -7.64 23.42
CA MET A 195 3.73 -8.41 23.23
C MET A 195 3.82 -9.37 22.05
N MET A 196 4.40 -8.93 20.94
CA MET A 196 4.61 -9.79 19.77
C MET A 196 5.56 -10.96 20.07
N GLY A 197 6.60 -10.72 20.88
CA GLY A 197 7.47 -11.78 21.40
C GLY A 197 6.73 -12.78 22.30
N LYS A 198 5.91 -12.29 23.26
CA LYS A 198 5.08 -13.13 24.15
C LYS A 198 4.12 -14.03 23.36
N LEU A 199 3.66 -13.58 22.20
CA LEU A 199 2.68 -14.29 21.36
C LEU A 199 3.30 -15.10 20.21
N ASP A 200 4.62 -15.27 20.20
CA ASP A 200 5.39 -15.98 19.18
C ASP A 200 5.15 -15.44 17.75
N LEU A 201 4.94 -14.13 17.61
CA LEU A 201 4.68 -13.48 16.31
C LEU A 201 5.95 -13.06 15.58
N ILE A 202 7.06 -12.93 16.30
CA ILE A 202 8.35 -12.52 15.75
C ILE A 202 9.40 -13.52 16.27
N PRO A 203 10.32 -14.01 15.41
CA PRO A 203 11.43 -14.83 15.88
C PRO A 203 12.36 -14.00 16.78
N SER A 204 12.64 -14.53 17.98
CA SER A 204 13.64 -14.04 18.93
C SER A 204 15.06 -14.23 18.43
#